data_AF-A0A3A8PGI6-F1
#
_entry.id   AF-A0A3A8PGI6-F1
#
_cell.length_a   1.000
_cell.length_b   1.000
_cell.length_c   1.000
_cell.angle_alpha   90.00
_cell.angle_beta   90.00
_cell.angle_gamma   90.00
#
_symmetry.space_group_name_H-M   'P 1'
#
loop_
_entity.id
_entity.type
_entity.pdbx_description
1 polymer ?
#
loop_
_entity_poly.entity_id
_entity_poly.type
_entity_poly.pdbx_seq_one_letter_code
_entity_poly.pdbx_strand_id
1 'polypeptide(L)'
;SGLHTLPTTRATQAKPARSGPSSMVWMVVLAVMGIVLGAGGGYLWLRLRQAQAAKNAPVPPPPGPSAGLGASLNCPAGMLPVSGGSFKKGSSKEDQQSFRSSDESLLASVPVESFCVDEFEFPNKQGRKPRVSVNWLDAKGLCVEAGKRLCTENEWEKACKGPGNARFSTGDSLASSACNTGTAEGTPGALAAAGQFGECRFNFGPSDMSGNAAEWTSTPFPGSDDDMTIKGGSFDSPSDTSRCAARKRGATSHKDANLGFRCCANPLP
;
A
#
# COMPACT_ATOMS: atom_id res chain seq x y z
N SER A 1 60.02 74.96 39.83
CA SER A 1 60.09 75.71 38.56
C SER A 1 58.92 75.32 37.69
N GLY A 2 58.25 76.32 37.13
CA GLY A 2 56.85 76.25 36.73
C GLY A 2 56.55 75.50 35.43
N LEU A 3 55.25 75.42 35.13
CA LEU A 3 54.70 75.98 33.90
C LEU A 3 53.18 76.16 34.08
N HIS A 4 52.72 77.38 33.85
CA HIS A 4 51.31 77.71 33.63
C HIS A 4 50.83 77.10 32.32
N THR A 5 49.55 76.71 32.22
CA THR A 5 48.78 76.82 30.97
C THR A 5 47.26 76.79 31.24
N LEU A 6 46.67 77.97 30.99
CA LEU A 6 45.31 78.42 30.62
C LEU A 6 44.06 77.51 30.77
N PRO A 7 42.90 78.08 31.20
CA PRO A 7 41.60 77.41 31.16
C PRO A 7 40.90 77.59 29.80
N THR A 8 40.32 76.51 29.27
CA THR A 8 39.51 76.51 28.04
C THR A 8 38.03 76.44 28.37
N THR A 9 37.25 77.34 27.77
CA THR A 9 35.79 77.43 27.87
C THR A 9 35.10 76.23 27.20
N ARG A 10 34.09 75.67 27.87
CA ARG A 10 33.32 74.49 27.44
C ARG A 10 32.18 74.91 26.52
N ALA A 11 32.29 74.60 25.23
CA ALA A 11 31.19 74.71 24.27
C ALA A 11 30.20 73.56 24.44
N THR A 12 28.90 73.87 24.44
CA THR A 12 27.80 72.91 24.47
C THR A 12 27.67 72.21 23.11
N GLN A 13 27.82 70.88 23.11
CA GLN A 13 27.72 70.05 21.91
C GLN A 13 26.26 69.62 21.67
N ALA A 14 25.75 69.81 20.45
CA ALA A 14 24.40 69.41 20.04
C ALA A 14 24.26 67.87 19.94
N LYS A 15 23.09 67.34 20.31
CA LYS A 15 22.74 65.91 20.21
C LYS A 15 22.60 65.47 18.73
N PRO A 16 23.12 64.30 18.33
CA PRO A 16 22.88 63.76 16.99
C PRO A 16 21.46 63.19 16.85
N ALA A 17 20.85 63.39 15.68
CA ALA A 17 19.55 62.83 15.31
C ALA A 17 19.65 61.30 15.10
N ARG A 18 18.69 60.54 15.62
CA ARG A 18 18.57 59.09 15.39
C ARG A 18 18.13 58.84 13.94
N SER A 19 18.91 58.09 13.18
CA SER A 19 18.52 57.55 11.88
C SER A 19 17.54 56.38 12.08
N GLY A 20 16.38 56.45 11.42
CA GLY A 20 15.47 55.31 11.28
C GLY A 20 16.04 54.24 10.33
N PRO A 21 15.48 53.03 10.34
CA PRO A 21 15.97 51.94 9.49
C PRO A 21 15.93 52.33 8.01
N SER A 22 17.00 51.99 7.28
CA SER A 22 17.20 52.30 5.87
C SER A 22 16.02 51.80 5.01
N SER A 23 15.63 52.61 4.02
CA SER A 23 14.59 52.32 3.00
C SER A 23 14.70 50.90 2.39
N MET A 24 15.92 50.37 2.31
CA MET A 24 16.19 49.01 1.81
C MET A 24 15.58 47.91 2.69
N VAL A 25 15.52 48.10 4.01
CA VAL A 25 14.89 47.15 4.95
C VAL A 25 13.38 47.08 4.73
N TRP A 26 12.74 48.23 4.51
CA TRP A 26 11.30 48.29 4.22
C TRP A 26 10.95 47.64 2.87
N MET A 27 11.78 47.82 1.85
CA MET A 27 11.57 47.16 0.56
C MET A 27 11.65 45.64 0.65
N VAL A 28 12.59 45.10 1.44
CA VAL A 28 12.71 43.64 1.64
C VAL A 28 11.50 43.09 2.39
N VAL A 29 11.04 43.77 3.45
CA VAL A 29 9.84 43.35 4.20
C VAL A 29 8.60 43.32 3.30
N LEU A 30 8.40 44.35 2.49
CA LEU A 30 7.26 44.41 1.56
C LEU A 30 7.33 43.33 0.49
N ALA A 31 8.52 43.03 -0.05
CA ALA A 31 8.70 41.98 -1.06
C ALA A 31 8.41 40.57 -0.48
N VAL A 32 8.91 40.27 0.72
CA VAL A 32 8.68 38.98 1.38
C VAL A 32 7.21 38.80 1.74
N MET A 33 6.57 39.84 2.28
CA MET A 33 5.13 39.82 2.58
C MET A 33 4.29 39.63 1.31
N GLY A 34 4.66 40.28 0.20
CA GLY A 34 4.00 40.10 -1.09
C GLY A 34 4.08 38.67 -1.62
N ILE A 35 5.24 38.02 -1.50
CA ILE A 35 5.43 36.62 -1.93
C ILE A 35 4.64 35.66 -1.03
N VAL A 36 4.69 35.82 0.29
CA VAL A 36 3.98 34.93 1.23
C VAL A 36 2.47 35.04 1.05
N LEU A 37 1.94 36.26 0.90
CA LEU A 37 0.51 36.48 0.64
C LEU A 37 0.09 35.98 -0.74
N GLY A 38 0.91 36.20 -1.78
CA GLY A 38 0.65 35.73 -3.13
C GLY A 38 0.68 34.20 -3.27
N ALA A 39 1.71 33.55 -2.74
CA ALA A 39 1.86 32.09 -2.79
C ALA A 39 0.87 31.38 -1.85
N GLY A 40 0.66 31.90 -0.63
CA GLY A 40 -0.31 31.36 0.31
C GLY A 40 -1.75 31.49 -0.19
N GLY A 41 -2.11 32.66 -0.74
CA GLY A 41 -3.42 32.89 -1.36
C GLY A 41 -3.64 32.02 -2.59
N GLY A 42 -2.65 31.91 -3.47
CA GLY A 42 -2.70 31.04 -4.66
C GLY A 42 -2.84 29.55 -4.31
N TYR A 43 -2.08 29.07 -3.33
CA TYR A 43 -2.14 27.68 -2.86
C TYR A 43 -3.50 27.35 -2.22
N LEU A 44 -4.02 28.26 -1.38
CA LEU A 44 -5.33 28.09 -0.76
C LEU A 44 -6.45 28.10 -1.82
N TRP A 45 -6.37 28.99 -2.81
CA TRP A 45 -7.32 29.03 -3.91
C TRP A 45 -7.29 27.75 -4.76
N LEU A 46 -6.10 27.22 -5.07
CA LEU A 46 -5.95 25.94 -5.77
C LEU A 46 -6.54 24.78 -4.95
N ARG A 47 -6.28 24.72 -3.65
CA ARG A 47 -6.84 23.70 -2.75
C ARG A 47 -8.36 23.75 -2.69
N LEU A 48 -8.94 24.95 -2.58
CA LEU A 48 -10.39 25.15 -2.59
C LEU A 48 -11.00 24.75 -3.94
N ARG A 49 -10.34 25.10 -5.05
CA ARG A 49 -10.78 24.71 -6.40
C ARG A 49 -10.71 23.21 -6.63
N GLN A 50 -9.65 22.53 -6.15
CA GLN A 50 -9.53 21.07 -6.19
C GLN A 50 -10.61 20.39 -5.33
N ALA A 51 -10.87 20.90 -4.12
CA ALA A 51 -11.93 20.39 -3.25
C ALA A 51 -13.33 20.57 -3.86
N GLN A 52 -13.58 21.69 -4.54
CA GLN A 52 -14.85 21.94 -5.23
C GLN A 52 -15.00 21.08 -6.49
N ALA A 53 -13.91 20.85 -7.23
CA ALA A 53 -13.90 19.95 -8.38
C ALA A 53 -14.15 18.48 -7.97
N ALA A 54 -13.62 18.06 -6.82
CA ALA A 54 -13.89 16.72 -6.27
C ALA A 54 -15.36 16.54 -5.83
N LYS A 55 -16.00 17.59 -5.29
CA LYS A 55 -17.43 17.57 -4.93
C LYS A 55 -18.36 17.56 -6.14
N ASN A 56 -17.92 18.14 -7.25
CA ASN A 56 -18.71 18.28 -8.48
C ASN A 56 -18.33 17.26 -9.57
N ALA A 57 -17.38 16.36 -9.29
CA ALA A 57 -17.02 15.29 -10.20
C ALA A 57 -18.26 14.40 -10.41
N PRO A 58 -18.66 14.12 -11.66
CA PRO A 58 -19.71 13.16 -11.93
C PRO A 58 -19.34 11.85 -11.25
N VAL A 59 -20.23 11.34 -10.40
CA VAL A 59 -20.12 9.98 -9.89
C VAL A 59 -20.04 9.08 -11.13
N PRO A 60 -18.95 8.29 -11.31
CA PRO A 60 -18.89 7.38 -12.43
C PRO A 60 -20.17 6.54 -12.38
N PRO A 61 -20.85 6.34 -13.53
CA PRO A 61 -22.03 5.49 -13.53
C PRO A 61 -21.63 4.16 -12.87
N PRO A 62 -22.51 3.58 -12.02
CA PRO A 62 -22.26 2.23 -11.54
C PRO A 62 -21.94 1.38 -12.76
N PRO A 63 -20.92 0.50 -12.71
CA PRO A 63 -20.63 -0.37 -13.83
C PRO A 63 -21.96 -1.00 -14.24
N GLY A 64 -22.39 -0.70 -15.47
CA GLY A 64 -23.58 -1.32 -16.04
C GLY A 64 -23.40 -2.84 -15.93
N PRO A 65 -24.48 -3.62 -15.92
CA PRO A 65 -24.36 -5.07 -15.85
C PRO A 65 -23.58 -5.52 -17.10
N SER A 66 -22.27 -5.72 -16.94
CA SER A 66 -21.48 -6.45 -17.91
C SER A 66 -22.12 -7.82 -17.95
N ALA A 67 -22.73 -8.10 -19.10
CA ALA A 67 -23.42 -9.33 -19.41
C ALA A 67 -22.54 -10.52 -19.00
N GLY A 68 -23.05 -11.26 -18.02
CA GLY A 68 -22.39 -12.41 -17.41
C GLY A 68 -23.19 -12.98 -16.23
N LEU A 69 -24.53 -12.85 -16.24
CA LEU A 69 -25.38 -13.78 -15.51
C LEU A 69 -25.39 -15.08 -16.32
N GLY A 70 -24.70 -16.14 -15.84
CA GLY A 70 -24.87 -17.45 -16.47
C GLY A 70 -23.77 -18.49 -16.33
N ALA A 71 -23.06 -18.55 -15.20
CA ALA A 71 -22.57 -19.81 -14.64
C ALA A 71 -22.18 -19.54 -13.19
N SER A 72 -22.86 -20.18 -12.24
CA SER A 72 -22.29 -20.34 -10.91
C SER A 72 -20.99 -21.11 -11.09
N LEU A 73 -19.84 -20.44 -10.96
CA LEU A 73 -18.54 -21.11 -10.99
C LEU A 73 -18.55 -22.17 -9.89
N ASN A 74 -18.50 -23.44 -10.28
CA ASN A 74 -18.47 -24.55 -9.36
C ASN A 74 -17.05 -24.66 -8.80
N CYS A 75 -16.88 -24.32 -7.53
CA CYS A 75 -15.59 -24.41 -6.86
C CYS A 75 -15.52 -25.63 -5.94
N PRO A 76 -14.33 -26.24 -5.78
CA PRO A 76 -14.10 -27.24 -4.74
C PRO A 76 -14.52 -26.70 -3.37
N ALA A 77 -14.91 -27.60 -2.46
CA ALA A 77 -15.40 -27.21 -1.14
C ALA A 77 -14.42 -26.27 -0.40
N GLY A 78 -14.96 -25.17 0.12
CA GLY A 78 -14.22 -24.12 0.82
C GLY A 78 -13.47 -23.13 -0.07
N MET A 79 -13.53 -23.27 -1.41
CA MET A 79 -12.91 -22.29 -2.32
C MET A 79 -13.94 -21.29 -2.84
N LEU A 80 -13.49 -20.04 -3.03
CA LEU A 80 -14.29 -18.94 -3.54
C LEU A 80 -14.11 -18.80 -5.06
N PRO A 81 -15.19 -18.56 -5.82
CA PRO A 81 -15.10 -18.28 -7.23
C PRO A 81 -14.56 -16.88 -7.49
N VAL A 82 -13.62 -16.77 -8.44
CA VAL A 82 -13.14 -15.50 -8.98
C VAL A 82 -13.41 -15.48 -10.47
N SER A 83 -14.30 -14.57 -10.90
CA SER A 83 -14.67 -14.41 -12.31
C SER A 83 -13.46 -14.04 -13.17
N GLY A 84 -13.36 -14.67 -14.34
CA GLY A 84 -12.37 -14.37 -15.36
C GLY A 84 -12.50 -12.96 -15.94
N GLY A 85 -11.59 -12.62 -16.85
CA GLY A 85 -11.48 -11.31 -17.48
C GLY A 85 -10.27 -10.50 -17.02
N SER A 86 -10.12 -9.32 -17.62
CA SER A 86 -8.97 -8.44 -17.37
C SER A 86 -9.07 -7.71 -16.04
N PHE A 87 -7.97 -7.64 -15.30
CA PHE A 87 -7.85 -6.82 -14.09
C PHE A 87 -6.61 -5.91 -14.16
N LYS A 88 -6.55 -4.91 -13.28
CA LYS A 88 -5.42 -4.00 -13.17
C LYS A 88 -4.38 -4.62 -12.22
N LYS A 89 -3.39 -5.31 -12.79
CA LYS A 89 -2.22 -5.81 -12.05
C LYS A 89 -1.25 -4.66 -11.77
N GLY A 90 -0.60 -4.65 -10.62
CA GLY A 90 0.41 -3.69 -10.21
C GLY A 90 -0.16 -2.50 -9.44
N SER A 91 0.66 -1.47 -9.35
CA SER A 91 0.39 -0.21 -8.66
C SER A 91 0.84 0.99 -9.50
N SER A 92 0.28 2.16 -9.19
CA SER A 92 0.66 3.40 -9.88
C SER A 92 2.05 3.86 -9.43
N LYS A 93 2.69 4.72 -10.22
CA LYS A 93 3.99 5.30 -9.85
C LYS A 93 3.92 6.09 -8.54
N GLU A 94 2.80 6.77 -8.31
CA GLU A 94 2.53 7.54 -7.10
C GLU A 94 2.44 6.62 -5.88
N ASP A 95 1.75 5.49 -6.01
CA ASP A 95 1.69 4.47 -4.95
C ASP A 95 3.08 3.88 -4.68
N GLN A 96 3.82 3.49 -5.72
CA GLN A 96 5.19 2.96 -5.57
C GLN A 96 6.12 3.96 -4.86
N GLN A 97 6.03 5.24 -5.20
CA GLN A 97 6.82 6.29 -4.56
C GLN A 97 6.39 6.53 -3.10
N SER A 98 5.08 6.56 -2.83
CA SER A 98 4.53 6.81 -1.50
C SER A 98 4.86 5.69 -0.51
N PHE A 99 4.84 4.44 -0.99
CA PHE A 99 5.10 3.24 -0.20
C PHE A 99 6.53 2.68 -0.36
N ARG A 100 7.41 3.42 -1.04
CA ARG A 100 8.81 3.02 -1.29
C ARG A 100 8.96 1.59 -1.81
N SER A 101 8.03 1.17 -2.67
CA SER A 101 7.99 -0.18 -3.22
C SER A 101 8.83 -0.23 -4.49
N SER A 102 9.93 -0.99 -4.47
CA SER A 102 10.80 -1.19 -5.64
C SER A 102 10.38 -2.35 -6.53
N ASP A 103 9.77 -3.37 -5.94
CA ASP A 103 9.56 -4.66 -6.61
C ASP A 103 8.19 -4.74 -7.31
N GLU A 104 7.29 -3.79 -7.03
CA GLU A 104 5.97 -3.75 -7.64
C GLU A 104 6.00 -3.49 -9.14
N SER A 105 5.21 -4.28 -9.86
CA SER A 105 4.97 -4.01 -11.27
C SER A 105 4.13 -2.74 -11.45
N LEU A 106 4.41 -1.97 -12.50
CA LEU A 106 3.56 -0.87 -12.92
C LEU A 106 2.19 -1.39 -13.37
N LEU A 107 1.17 -0.54 -13.22
CA LEU A 107 -0.21 -0.87 -13.62
C LEU A 107 -0.29 -1.37 -15.07
N ALA A 108 -0.81 -2.59 -15.22
CA ALA A 108 -1.07 -3.23 -16.50
C ALA A 108 -2.44 -3.91 -16.49
N SER A 109 -3.12 -3.95 -17.64
CA SER A 109 -4.33 -4.74 -17.82
C SER A 109 -3.95 -6.17 -18.18
N VAL A 110 -4.22 -7.12 -17.29
CA VAL A 110 -3.82 -8.53 -17.47
C VAL A 110 -5.06 -9.42 -17.51
N PRO A 111 -5.25 -10.24 -18.56
CA PRO A 111 -6.32 -11.22 -18.59
C PRO A 111 -6.02 -12.37 -17.63
N VAL A 112 -7.04 -12.80 -16.88
CA VAL A 112 -6.99 -14.00 -16.03
C VAL A 112 -8.28 -14.78 -16.27
N GLU A 113 -8.18 -16.08 -16.46
CA GLU A 113 -9.35 -16.96 -16.59
C GLU A 113 -10.16 -17.00 -15.29
N SER A 114 -11.35 -17.61 -15.33
CA SER A 114 -12.09 -17.88 -14.09
C SER A 114 -11.37 -18.97 -13.30
N PHE A 115 -11.26 -18.80 -11.99
CA PHE A 115 -10.61 -19.77 -11.11
C PHE A 115 -11.28 -19.80 -9.75
N CYS A 116 -10.89 -20.77 -8.94
CA CYS A 116 -11.27 -20.90 -7.54
C CYS A 116 -10.04 -20.65 -6.67
N VAL A 117 -10.23 -19.97 -5.54
CA VAL A 117 -9.15 -19.66 -4.57
C VAL A 117 -9.58 -20.05 -3.17
N ASP A 118 -8.66 -20.55 -2.36
CA ASP A 118 -8.94 -20.83 -0.96
C ASP A 118 -9.36 -19.53 -0.24
N GLU A 119 -10.45 -19.61 0.54
CA GLU A 119 -10.91 -18.47 1.36
C GLU A 119 -9.85 -18.05 2.37
N PHE A 120 -9.19 -19.03 2.99
CA PHE A 120 -8.16 -18.85 4.00
C PHE A 120 -6.82 -19.41 3.53
N GLU A 121 -5.72 -19.03 4.18
CA GLU A 121 -4.43 -19.68 3.98
C GLU A 121 -4.52 -21.18 4.27
N PHE A 122 -3.64 -21.98 3.64
CA PHE A 122 -3.64 -23.43 3.82
C PHE A 122 -3.57 -23.80 5.32
N PRO A 123 -4.47 -24.65 5.84
CA PRO A 123 -5.27 -25.68 5.15
C PRO A 123 -6.67 -25.26 4.71
N ASN A 124 -6.91 -23.97 4.47
CA ASN A 124 -8.19 -23.39 4.07
C ASN A 124 -9.31 -23.67 5.09
N LYS A 125 -9.04 -23.34 6.36
CA LYS A 125 -9.99 -23.53 7.47
C LYS A 125 -9.91 -22.36 8.44
N GLN A 126 -11.03 -21.69 8.65
CA GLN A 126 -11.15 -20.65 9.66
C GLN A 126 -10.77 -21.17 11.06
N GLY A 127 -10.12 -20.33 11.86
CA GLY A 127 -9.72 -20.65 13.23
C GLY A 127 -8.49 -21.57 13.33
N ARG A 128 -7.92 -22.04 12.21
CA ARG A 128 -6.67 -22.80 12.19
C ARG A 128 -5.50 -21.87 11.94
N LYS A 129 -4.35 -22.14 12.57
CA LYS A 129 -3.09 -21.46 12.21
C LYS A 129 -2.69 -21.85 10.78
N PRO A 130 -2.34 -20.88 9.92
CA PRO A 130 -1.79 -21.15 8.60
C PRO A 130 -0.55 -22.05 8.66
N ARG A 131 -0.37 -22.87 7.63
CA ARG A 131 0.85 -23.64 7.43
C ARG A 131 1.95 -22.71 6.92
N VAL A 132 2.86 -22.36 7.82
CA VAL A 132 4.07 -21.57 7.55
C VAL A 132 5.33 -22.43 7.64
N SER A 133 6.50 -21.83 7.46
CA SER A 133 7.81 -22.50 7.50
C SER A 133 7.96 -23.61 6.45
N VAL A 134 7.30 -23.41 5.31
CA VAL A 134 7.37 -24.27 4.13
C VAL A 134 8.18 -23.60 3.04
N ASN A 135 8.96 -24.40 2.32
CA ASN A 135 9.59 -23.92 1.10
C ASN A 135 8.59 -23.93 -0.08
N TRP A 136 9.00 -23.40 -1.23
CA TRP A 136 8.09 -23.31 -2.38
C TRP A 136 7.62 -24.68 -2.89
N LEU A 137 8.51 -25.68 -2.90
CA LEU A 137 8.20 -27.02 -3.36
C LEU A 137 7.22 -27.73 -2.41
N ASP A 138 7.38 -27.55 -1.10
CA ASP A 138 6.46 -28.05 -0.08
C ASP A 138 5.06 -27.42 -0.24
N ALA A 139 5.00 -26.09 -0.40
CA ALA A 139 3.74 -25.37 -0.63
C ALA A 139 3.01 -25.88 -1.88
N LYS A 140 3.74 -26.03 -2.99
CA LYS A 140 3.21 -26.60 -4.23
C LYS A 140 2.73 -28.03 -4.04
N GLY A 141 3.53 -28.87 -3.39
CA GLY A 141 3.21 -30.28 -3.12
C GLY A 141 1.95 -30.46 -2.28
N LEU A 142 1.80 -29.65 -1.22
CA LEU A 142 0.61 -29.67 -0.35
C LEU A 142 -0.66 -29.25 -1.07
N CYS A 143 -0.58 -28.27 -1.98
CA CYS A 143 -1.74 -27.95 -2.83
C CYS A 143 -2.10 -29.10 -3.76
N VAL A 144 -1.11 -29.78 -4.36
CA VAL A 144 -1.35 -30.95 -5.23
C VAL A 144 -1.97 -32.11 -4.45
N GLU A 145 -1.48 -32.39 -3.24
CA GLU A 145 -2.03 -33.42 -2.34
C GLU A 145 -3.50 -33.12 -1.98
N ALA A 146 -3.86 -31.84 -1.87
CA ALA A 146 -5.24 -31.41 -1.65
C ALA A 146 -6.11 -31.40 -2.94
N GLY A 147 -5.61 -31.88 -4.08
CA GLY A 147 -6.32 -31.88 -5.36
C GLY A 147 -6.44 -30.48 -6.00
N LYS A 148 -5.53 -29.57 -5.64
CA LYS A 148 -5.50 -28.16 -6.07
C LYS A 148 -4.14 -27.85 -6.71
N ARG A 149 -3.84 -26.57 -6.89
CA ARG A 149 -2.52 -26.06 -7.31
C ARG A 149 -2.17 -24.81 -6.51
N LEU A 150 -0.90 -24.43 -6.51
CA LEU A 150 -0.51 -23.13 -6.00
C LEU A 150 -1.08 -22.03 -6.92
N CYS A 151 -1.52 -20.91 -6.34
CA CYS A 151 -2.00 -19.77 -7.12
C CYS A 151 -0.87 -19.14 -7.93
N THR A 152 -1.16 -18.65 -9.14
CA THR A 152 -0.25 -17.73 -9.84
C THR A 152 -0.27 -16.35 -9.17
N GLU A 153 0.75 -15.53 -9.42
CA GLU A 153 0.78 -14.13 -8.95
C GLU A 153 -0.46 -13.36 -9.42
N ASN A 154 -0.86 -13.54 -10.68
CA ASN A 154 -1.99 -12.81 -11.25
C ASN A 154 -3.33 -13.22 -10.63
N GLU A 155 -3.54 -14.51 -10.38
CA GLU A 155 -4.72 -15.01 -9.68
C GLU A 155 -4.78 -14.48 -8.25
N TRP A 156 -3.67 -14.61 -7.52
CA TRP A 156 -3.57 -14.13 -6.14
C TRP A 156 -3.89 -12.63 -6.06
N GLU A 157 -3.29 -11.84 -6.95
CA GLU A 157 -3.46 -10.39 -6.94
C GLU A 157 -4.87 -9.96 -7.36
N LYS A 158 -5.45 -10.62 -8.37
CA LYS A 158 -6.83 -10.38 -8.78
C LYS A 158 -7.82 -10.72 -7.66
N ALA A 159 -7.60 -11.83 -6.95
CA ALA A 159 -8.42 -12.23 -5.81
C ALA A 159 -8.33 -11.20 -4.67
N CYS A 160 -7.13 -10.72 -4.34
CA CYS A 160 -6.92 -9.71 -3.31
C CYS A 160 -7.56 -8.36 -3.66
N LYS A 161 -7.35 -7.89 -4.89
CA LYS A 161 -7.84 -6.58 -5.37
C LYS A 161 -9.36 -6.52 -5.49
N GLY A 162 -10.01 -7.66 -5.71
CA GLY A 162 -11.44 -7.74 -5.97
C GLY A 162 -11.88 -6.92 -7.20
N PRO A 163 -13.20 -6.71 -7.38
CA PRO A 163 -13.73 -6.00 -8.55
C PRO A 163 -13.35 -4.50 -8.59
N GLY A 164 -13.00 -3.91 -7.45
CA GLY A 164 -12.70 -2.49 -7.31
C GLY A 164 -11.23 -2.09 -7.56
N ASN A 165 -10.34 -3.04 -7.86
CA ASN A 165 -8.89 -2.79 -7.95
C ASN A 165 -8.33 -2.21 -6.62
N ALA A 166 -8.75 -2.79 -5.50
CA ALA A 166 -8.38 -2.33 -4.16
C ALA A 166 -6.86 -2.32 -3.93
N ARG A 167 -6.39 -1.43 -3.06
CA ARG A 167 -4.98 -1.38 -2.65
C ARG A 167 -4.63 -2.49 -1.65
N PHE A 168 -5.55 -2.85 -0.77
CA PHE A 168 -5.47 -3.89 0.25
C PHE A 168 -6.66 -4.83 0.13
N SER A 169 -6.62 -5.98 0.80
CA SER A 169 -7.75 -6.90 0.84
C SER A 169 -9.01 -6.26 1.43
N THR A 170 -8.89 -5.14 2.16
CA THR A 170 -9.97 -4.38 2.79
C THR A 170 -10.51 -3.21 1.94
N GLY A 171 -9.88 -2.90 0.80
CA GLY A 171 -10.15 -1.68 0.02
C GLY A 171 -8.92 -0.78 -0.14
N ASP A 172 -9.12 0.54 -0.19
CA ASP A 172 -8.04 1.50 -0.48
C ASP A 172 -7.19 1.87 0.74
N SER A 173 -7.71 1.65 1.94
CA SER A 173 -7.03 1.90 3.22
C SER A 173 -7.01 0.64 4.08
N LEU A 174 -5.93 0.49 4.83
CA LEU A 174 -5.80 -0.55 5.85
C LEU A 174 -5.98 0.11 7.22
N ALA A 175 -7.13 -0.11 7.86
CA ALA A 175 -7.26 0.24 9.27
C ALA A 175 -6.30 -0.64 10.09
N SER A 176 -5.64 -0.07 11.09
CA SER A 176 -4.56 -0.73 11.84
C SER A 176 -4.98 -2.06 12.50
N SER A 177 -6.27 -2.24 12.79
CA SER A 177 -6.84 -3.45 13.38
C SER A 177 -7.57 -4.36 12.40
N ALA A 178 -7.72 -3.96 11.14
CA ALA A 178 -8.51 -4.73 10.18
C ALA A 178 -7.80 -6.01 9.74
N CYS A 179 -6.46 -5.99 9.72
CA CYS A 179 -5.62 -7.10 9.29
C CYS A 179 -4.42 -7.27 10.22
N ASN A 180 -3.87 -8.49 10.25
CA ASN A 180 -2.67 -8.79 11.02
C ASN A 180 -1.40 -8.33 10.28
N THR A 181 -1.00 -7.08 10.43
CA THR A 181 0.24 -6.55 9.84
C THR A 181 1.14 -5.96 10.91
N GLY A 182 2.45 -5.91 10.66
CA GLY A 182 3.37 -5.16 11.50
C GLY A 182 3.03 -3.66 11.43
N THR A 183 2.48 -3.10 12.51
CA THR A 183 2.24 -1.66 12.56
C THR A 183 3.58 -0.92 12.65
N ALA A 184 3.61 0.34 12.19
CA ALA A 184 4.72 1.26 12.48
C ALA A 184 4.89 1.55 14.00
N GLU A 185 4.02 0.97 14.84
CA GLU A 185 3.90 1.15 16.29
C GLU A 185 4.13 -0.18 17.06
N GLY A 186 5.01 -1.05 16.54
CA GLY A 186 5.82 -1.90 17.40
C GLY A 186 5.14 -3.04 18.17
N THR A 187 4.08 -3.66 17.64
CA THR A 187 3.69 -5.00 18.14
C THR A 187 4.11 -6.07 17.13
N PRO A 188 5.09 -6.94 17.44
CA PRO A 188 5.27 -8.19 16.70
C PRO A 188 4.08 -9.10 17.04
N GLY A 189 3.01 -9.02 16.25
CA GLY A 189 1.76 -9.70 16.56
C GLY A 189 1.71 -11.07 15.92
N ALA A 190 2.43 -12.06 16.49
CA ALA A 190 2.58 -13.45 16.03
C ALA A 190 1.46 -14.00 15.13
N LEU A 191 1.83 -14.85 14.16
CA LEU A 191 0.90 -15.54 13.23
C LEU A 191 -0.46 -15.83 13.86
N ALA A 192 -1.53 -15.27 13.33
CA ALA A 192 -2.89 -15.40 13.84
C ALA A 192 -3.57 -16.65 13.28
N ALA A 193 -4.69 -17.06 13.88
CA ALA A 193 -5.55 -18.05 13.24
C ALA A 193 -6.19 -17.43 12.00
N ALA A 194 -6.36 -18.21 10.93
CA ALA A 194 -6.98 -17.72 9.71
C ALA A 194 -8.42 -17.26 9.98
N GLY A 195 -8.79 -16.11 9.42
CA GLY A 195 -10.07 -15.44 9.62
C GLY A 195 -10.28 -14.87 11.02
N GLN A 196 -9.24 -14.81 11.87
CA GLN A 196 -9.33 -14.16 13.19
C GLN A 196 -9.60 -12.65 13.05
N PHE A 197 -9.07 -12.05 11.98
CA PHE A 197 -9.32 -10.66 11.61
C PHE A 197 -10.47 -10.63 10.60
N GLY A 198 -11.71 -10.68 11.11
CA GLY A 198 -12.92 -10.85 10.29
C GLY A 198 -13.11 -9.77 9.20
N GLU A 199 -12.56 -8.58 9.44
CA GLU A 199 -12.56 -7.42 8.55
C GLU A 199 -11.44 -7.45 7.50
N CYS A 200 -10.49 -8.41 7.54
CA CYS A 200 -9.36 -8.50 6.61
C CYS A 200 -9.76 -9.10 5.25
N ARG A 201 -10.83 -8.59 4.67
CA ARG A 201 -11.39 -9.00 3.37
C ARG A 201 -12.29 -7.93 2.80
N PHE A 202 -12.51 -8.02 1.49
CA PHE A 202 -13.46 -7.17 0.79
C PHE A 202 -14.74 -7.96 0.53
N ASN A 203 -15.84 -7.57 1.15
CA ASN A 203 -17.12 -8.27 1.06
C ASN A 203 -16.96 -9.79 1.27
N PHE A 204 -17.33 -10.59 0.26
CA PHE A 204 -17.26 -12.06 0.28
C PHE A 204 -15.98 -12.61 -0.40
N GLY A 205 -14.91 -11.80 -0.47
CA GLY A 205 -13.61 -12.22 -1.00
C GLY A 205 -12.78 -13.04 0.00
N PRO A 206 -11.61 -13.57 -0.42
CA PRO A 206 -10.75 -14.34 0.45
C PRO A 206 -10.22 -13.50 1.61
N SER A 207 -10.10 -14.12 2.77
CA SER A 207 -9.58 -13.52 3.99
C SER A 207 -8.05 -13.49 4.02
N ASP A 208 -7.54 -12.54 4.81
CA ASP A 208 -6.13 -12.45 5.20
C ASP A 208 -5.15 -12.29 4.02
N MET A 209 -5.61 -11.76 2.89
CA MET A 209 -4.73 -11.48 1.74
C MET A 209 -3.83 -10.25 1.95
N SER A 210 -4.03 -9.50 3.03
CA SER A 210 -3.15 -8.39 3.45
C SER A 210 -2.61 -8.69 4.85
N GLY A 211 -1.42 -9.27 4.95
CA GLY A 211 -0.77 -9.62 6.20
C GLY A 211 -0.99 -11.08 6.61
N ASN A 212 -0.96 -11.31 7.92
CA ASN A 212 -0.93 -12.60 8.57
C ASN A 212 0.24 -13.48 8.10
N ALA A 213 0.12 -14.23 7.01
CA ALA A 213 1.23 -14.95 6.41
C ALA A 213 1.51 -14.42 5.00
N ALA A 214 2.77 -14.21 4.67
CA ALA A 214 3.18 -14.03 3.29
C ALA A 214 2.95 -15.34 2.53
N GLU A 215 2.66 -15.26 1.23
CA GLU A 215 2.19 -16.42 0.49
C GLU A 215 3.03 -16.68 -0.77
N TRP A 216 3.53 -17.92 -0.88
CA TRP A 216 4.13 -18.42 -2.11
C TRP A 216 3.14 -18.43 -3.27
N THR A 217 3.60 -18.06 -4.46
CA THR A 217 2.87 -18.23 -5.72
C THR A 217 3.64 -19.11 -6.69
N SER A 218 2.99 -19.62 -7.73
CA SER A 218 3.61 -20.43 -8.78
C SER A 218 4.31 -19.61 -9.86
N THR A 219 4.39 -18.29 -9.72
CA THR A 219 4.94 -17.39 -10.75
C THR A 219 6.41 -17.07 -10.45
N PRO A 220 7.35 -17.37 -11.37
CA PRO A 220 8.75 -16.98 -11.23
C PRO A 220 8.90 -15.47 -11.03
N PHE A 221 9.87 -15.06 -10.23
CA PHE A 221 10.18 -13.65 -10.07
C PHE A 221 11.07 -13.18 -11.23
N PRO A 222 10.72 -12.12 -11.96
CA PRO A 222 11.48 -11.68 -13.13
C PRO A 222 12.98 -11.45 -12.85
N GLY A 223 13.83 -11.88 -13.79
CA GLY A 223 15.28 -11.74 -13.67
C GLY A 223 15.93 -12.76 -12.72
N SER A 224 15.30 -13.92 -12.53
CA SER A 224 15.83 -15.07 -11.82
C SER A 224 15.23 -16.36 -12.39
N ASP A 225 16.04 -17.41 -12.53
CA ASP A 225 15.57 -18.72 -12.98
C ASP A 225 15.07 -19.59 -11.80
N ASP A 226 15.48 -19.25 -10.58
CA ASP A 226 15.26 -20.08 -9.38
C ASP A 226 14.41 -19.39 -8.29
N ASP A 227 14.08 -18.11 -8.45
CA ASP A 227 13.26 -17.38 -7.49
C ASP A 227 11.79 -17.35 -7.88
N MET A 228 10.93 -17.47 -6.88
CA MET A 228 9.49 -17.41 -7.01
C MET A 228 8.94 -16.14 -6.37
N THR A 229 7.73 -15.74 -6.80
CA THR A 229 7.07 -14.55 -6.27
C THR A 229 6.32 -14.88 -4.98
N ILE A 230 6.57 -14.07 -3.95
CA ILE A 230 5.84 -14.06 -2.67
C ILE A 230 4.92 -12.83 -2.63
N LYS A 231 3.72 -12.97 -2.09
CA LYS A 231 2.69 -11.93 -2.00
C LYS A 231 2.19 -11.74 -0.55
N GLY A 232 1.41 -10.68 -0.32
CA GLY A 232 0.55 -10.54 0.86
C GLY A 232 1.15 -9.80 2.06
N GLY A 233 2.47 -9.80 2.21
CA GLY A 233 3.09 -9.32 3.46
C GLY A 233 2.73 -10.25 4.63
N SER A 234 3.12 -9.92 5.85
CA SER A 234 2.86 -10.79 6.99
C SER A 234 2.74 -10.03 8.31
N PHE A 235 2.43 -10.76 9.39
CA PHE A 235 2.19 -10.19 10.72
C PHE A 235 3.36 -9.39 11.31
N ASP A 236 4.59 -9.62 10.84
CA ASP A 236 5.81 -8.92 11.30
C ASP A 236 6.37 -7.95 10.24
N SER A 237 5.66 -7.80 9.12
CA SER A 237 6.08 -6.93 8.02
C SER A 237 5.29 -5.61 8.06
N PRO A 238 5.91 -4.46 7.73
CA PRO A 238 5.22 -3.19 7.65
C PRO A 238 3.96 -3.28 6.76
N SER A 239 2.89 -2.59 7.15
CA SER A 239 1.58 -2.69 6.46
C SER A 239 1.63 -2.33 4.98
N ASP A 240 2.54 -1.46 4.55
CA ASP A 240 2.73 -1.09 3.14
C ASP A 240 3.24 -2.24 2.25
N THR A 241 3.91 -3.24 2.84
CA THR A 241 4.30 -4.51 2.19
C THR A 241 3.14 -5.50 2.08
N SER A 242 1.99 -5.20 2.69
CA SER A 242 0.80 -6.05 2.70
C SER A 242 -0.27 -5.60 1.69
N ARG A 243 0.08 -4.69 0.78
CA ARG A 243 -0.80 -4.28 -0.33
C ARG A 243 -1.01 -5.44 -1.30
N CYS A 244 -2.16 -5.45 -1.99
CA CYS A 244 -2.45 -6.48 -2.98
C CYS A 244 -1.43 -6.48 -4.14
N ALA A 245 -0.85 -5.33 -4.50
CA ALA A 245 0.20 -5.26 -5.52
C ALA A 245 1.58 -5.69 -5.01
N ALA A 246 1.81 -5.63 -3.69
CA ALA A 246 3.12 -5.87 -3.10
C ALA A 246 3.61 -7.29 -3.38
N ARG A 247 4.89 -7.38 -3.70
CA ARG A 247 5.56 -8.62 -4.05
C ARG A 247 6.99 -8.62 -3.55
N LYS A 248 7.51 -9.81 -3.26
CA LYS A 248 8.88 -10.04 -2.84
C LYS A 248 9.45 -11.23 -3.60
N ARG A 249 10.74 -11.18 -3.89
CA ARG A 249 11.53 -12.30 -4.42
C ARG A 249 11.84 -13.30 -3.31
N GLY A 250 11.66 -14.59 -3.56
CA GLY A 250 12.10 -15.65 -2.65
C GLY A 250 12.70 -16.84 -3.40
N ALA A 251 13.89 -17.26 -2.97
CA ALA A 251 14.53 -18.49 -3.46
C ALA A 251 13.65 -19.71 -3.12
N THR A 252 13.55 -20.69 -4.02
CA THR A 252 12.70 -21.87 -3.83
C THR A 252 12.98 -22.66 -2.55
N SER A 253 14.20 -22.60 -2.02
CA SER A 253 14.61 -23.23 -0.75
C SER A 253 14.28 -22.41 0.51
N HIS A 254 13.89 -21.15 0.34
CA HIS A 254 13.58 -20.24 1.44
C HIS A 254 12.34 -20.72 2.20
N LYS A 255 12.34 -20.53 3.52
CA LYS A 255 11.21 -20.83 4.41
C LYS A 255 11.36 -19.95 5.64
N ASP A 256 10.26 -19.40 6.12
CA ASP A 256 10.23 -18.53 7.31
C ASP A 256 8.97 -18.79 8.14
N ALA A 257 8.98 -18.37 9.41
CA ALA A 257 7.85 -18.52 10.34
C ALA A 257 6.62 -17.68 9.95
N ASN A 258 6.77 -16.76 9.00
CA ASN A 258 5.72 -15.89 8.49
C ASN A 258 5.37 -16.18 7.01
N LEU A 259 5.96 -17.24 6.42
CA LEU A 259 5.81 -17.57 5.00
C LEU A 259 5.06 -18.90 4.84
N GLY A 260 3.87 -18.81 4.27
CA GLY A 260 2.98 -19.92 3.94
C GLY A 260 2.48 -19.82 2.50
N PHE A 261 1.21 -20.19 2.28
CA PHE A 261 0.59 -20.21 0.96
C PHE A 261 -0.93 -20.42 1.07
N ARG A 262 -1.62 -20.19 -0.04
CA ARG A 262 -2.99 -20.66 -0.28
C ARG A 262 -3.08 -21.33 -1.66
N CYS A 263 -4.07 -22.19 -1.84
CA CYS A 263 -4.24 -22.91 -3.09
C CYS A 263 -5.30 -22.27 -3.98
N CYS A 264 -5.13 -22.50 -5.28
CA CYS A 264 -6.09 -22.20 -6.33
C CYS A 264 -6.47 -23.49 -7.06
N ALA A 265 -7.59 -23.46 -7.78
CA ALA A 265 -8.04 -24.57 -8.61
C ALA A 265 -8.76 -24.02 -9.84
N ASN A 266 -8.84 -24.84 -10.88
CA ASN A 266 -9.74 -24.54 -11.98
C ASN A 266 -11.18 -24.78 -11.52
N PRO A 267 -12.17 -24.08 -12.10
CA PRO A 267 -13.57 -24.38 -11.84
C PRO A 267 -13.88 -25.83 -12.22
N LEU A 268 -14.74 -26.48 -11.45
CA LEU A 268 -15.25 -27.82 -11.75
C LEU A 268 -16.12 -27.75 -13.02
N PRO A 269 -16.13 -28.83 -13.83
CA PRO A 269 -16.97 -28.93 -15.02
C PRO A 269 -18.47 -28.85 -14.71
#